data_AF-A0A7W0R648-F1
#
_entry.id   AF-A0A7W0R648-F1
#
_cell.length_a   1.000
_cell.length_b   1.000
_cell.length_c   1.000
_cell.angle_alpha   90.00
_cell.angle_beta   90.00
_cell.angle_gamma   90.00
#
_symmetry.space_group_name_H-M   'P 1'
#
loop_
_entity.id
_entity.type
_entity.pdbx_description
1 polymer ?
#
loop_
_entity_poly.entity_id
_entity_poly.type
_entity_poly.pdbx_seq_one_letter_code
_entity_poly.pdbx_strand_id
1 'polypeptide(L)'
;MATIGVTVTVTVTVTDDDGGSDGDDAAKVVVGDADGTFGNGYWKHQYSGDGNPQVDAASLEGYLDIVNFVSGVFSEHTILATAADADAVLSPSGNDKRAVATADLLAGWLHFASGAVSHEAVVPLSGGTTMNFLDVMVEIEGIVLDDAAPRTELMRASFLAQRLRQASSP
;
A
#
# COMPACT_ATOMS: atom_id res chain seq x y z
N MET A 1 -8.04 -14.10 16.89
CA MET A 1 -7.25 -13.00 16.32
C MET A 1 -7.02 -13.35 14.87
N ALA A 2 -7.37 -12.48 13.94
CA ALA A 2 -6.95 -12.65 12.54
C ALA A 2 -5.48 -12.22 12.47
N THR A 3 -4.65 -13.00 11.77
CA THR A 3 -3.27 -12.62 11.49
C THR A 3 -3.30 -11.55 10.40
N ILE A 4 -2.78 -10.36 10.69
CA ILE A 4 -2.60 -9.27 9.72
C ILE A 4 -1.63 -9.74 8.65
N GLY A 5 -1.87 -9.39 7.38
CA GLY A 5 -0.98 -9.74 6.27
C GLY A 5 -1.28 -11.06 5.56
N VAL A 6 -2.28 -11.82 6.02
CA VAL A 6 -2.67 -13.05 5.34
C VAL A 6 -3.65 -12.75 4.23
N THR A 7 -3.25 -13.01 2.99
CA THR A 7 -4.19 -13.24 1.89
C THR A 7 -4.88 -14.57 2.14
N VAL A 8 -6.14 -14.54 2.56
CA VAL A 8 -6.91 -15.76 2.83
C VAL A 8 -7.68 -16.13 1.57
N THR A 9 -7.51 -17.35 1.06
CA THR A 9 -8.35 -17.87 -0.01
C THR A 9 -9.67 -18.37 0.57
N VAL A 10 -10.78 -17.86 0.05
CA VAL A 10 -12.13 -18.35 0.31
C VAL A 10 -12.52 -19.25 -0.86
N THR A 11 -12.53 -20.55 -0.61
CA THR A 11 -12.98 -21.54 -1.59
C THR A 11 -14.49 -21.73 -1.49
N VAL A 12 -15.18 -21.57 -2.60
CA VAL A 12 -16.59 -21.94 -2.76
C VAL A 12 -16.63 -23.22 -3.58
N THR A 13 -17.26 -24.26 -3.05
CA THR A 13 -17.54 -25.48 -3.81
C THR A 13 -19.05 -25.66 -3.90
N VAL A 14 -19.56 -25.75 -5.13
CA VAL A 14 -20.95 -26.08 -5.41
C VAL A 14 -21.00 -27.54 -5.80
N THR A 15 -21.81 -28.32 -5.08
CA THR A 15 -22.06 -29.73 -5.38
C THR A 15 -23.45 -29.87 -5.99
N ASP A 16 -23.52 -30.56 -7.12
CA ASP A 16 -24.76 -30.91 -7.79
C ASP A 16 -25.33 -32.20 -7.20
N ASP A 17 -26.66 -32.37 -7.27
CA ASP A 17 -27.34 -33.54 -6.70
C ASP A 17 -27.10 -34.83 -7.51
N ASP A 18 -26.56 -34.70 -8.72
CA ASP A 18 -26.09 -35.80 -9.56
C ASP A 18 -24.65 -36.26 -9.26
N GLY A 19 -23.99 -35.62 -8.29
CA GLY A 19 -22.63 -35.93 -7.86
C GLY A 19 -21.53 -35.15 -8.57
N GLY A 20 -21.88 -34.22 -9.46
CA GLY A 20 -20.96 -33.22 -9.99
C GLY A 20 -20.54 -32.19 -8.92
N SER A 21 -19.39 -31.56 -9.10
CA SER A 21 -18.99 -30.41 -8.30
C SER A 21 -18.15 -29.44 -9.12
N ASP A 22 -18.33 -28.15 -8.87
CA ASP A 22 -17.47 -27.08 -9.38
C ASP A 22 -17.07 -26.16 -8.23
N GLY A 23 -15.98 -25.40 -8.39
CA GLY A 23 -15.53 -24.50 -7.34
C GLY A 23 -14.72 -23.33 -7.85
N ASP A 24 -14.70 -22.28 -7.04
CA ASP A 24 -13.97 -21.05 -7.32
C ASP A 24 -13.33 -20.52 -6.03
N ASP A 25 -12.25 -19.76 -6.19
CA ASP A 25 -11.42 -19.23 -5.11
C ASP A 25 -11.40 -17.71 -5.15
N ALA A 26 -11.69 -17.06 -4.01
CA ALA A 26 -11.59 -15.62 -3.85
C ALA A 26 -10.51 -15.24 -2.83
N ALA A 27 -9.57 -14.37 -3.22
CA ALA A 27 -8.57 -13.83 -2.30
C ALA A 27 -9.19 -12.75 -1.40
N LYS A 28 -8.97 -12.85 -0.10
CA LYS A 28 -9.34 -11.84 0.90
C LYS A 28 -8.10 -11.24 1.52
N VAL A 29 -7.97 -9.92 1.43
CA VAL A 29 -6.93 -9.14 2.11
C VAL A 29 -7.42 -8.75 3.50
N VAL A 30 -6.67 -9.11 4.53
CA VAL A 30 -6.94 -8.71 5.92
C VAL A 30 -5.95 -7.63 6.33
N VAL A 31 -6.45 -6.40 6.40
CA VAL A 31 -5.69 -5.21 6.84
C VAL A 31 -5.73 -5.06 8.36
N GLY A 32 -4.87 -4.19 8.90
CA GLY A 32 -4.88 -3.79 10.31
C GLY A 32 -6.11 -2.95 10.70
N ASP A 33 -6.08 -2.42 11.92
CA ASP A 33 -7.13 -1.58 12.52
C ASP A 33 -6.61 -0.21 13.00
N ALA A 34 -5.52 0.28 12.42
CA ALA A 34 -4.95 1.58 12.77
C ALA A 34 -5.94 2.73 12.50
N ASP A 35 -5.93 3.74 13.36
CA ASP A 35 -6.82 4.90 13.32
C ASP A 35 -6.14 6.18 12.82
N GLY A 36 -4.90 6.08 12.35
CA GLY A 36 -4.07 7.23 11.97
C GLY A 36 -3.20 6.99 10.74
N THR A 37 -3.09 8.02 9.90
CA THR A 37 -2.18 8.03 8.76
C THR A 37 -0.86 8.72 9.10
N PHE A 38 0.27 8.13 8.70
CA PHE A 38 1.60 8.64 9.03
C PHE A 38 2.47 8.95 7.82
N GLY A 39 3.41 9.89 7.94
CA GLY A 39 4.35 10.19 6.85
C GLY A 39 5.51 9.18 6.75
N ASN A 40 6.31 9.29 5.68
CA ASN A 40 7.45 8.38 5.43
C ASN A 40 8.41 8.30 6.62
N GLY A 41 8.64 9.40 7.35
CA GLY A 41 9.52 9.40 8.52
C GLY A 41 9.06 8.48 9.65
N TYR A 42 7.75 8.33 9.85
CA TYR A 42 7.20 7.37 10.82
C TYR A 42 7.41 5.94 10.33
N TRP A 43 7.03 5.65 9.09
CA TRP A 43 7.16 4.31 8.52
C TRP A 43 8.61 3.87 8.46
N LYS A 44 9.51 4.78 8.05
CA LYS A 44 10.95 4.57 8.09
C LYS A 44 11.39 4.17 9.50
N HIS A 45 10.94 4.91 10.51
CA HIS A 45 11.27 4.58 11.89
C HIS A 45 10.78 3.18 12.29
N GLN A 46 9.59 2.76 11.84
CA GLN A 46 9.10 1.39 12.10
C GLN A 46 9.99 0.33 11.45
N TYR A 47 10.43 0.55 10.21
CA TYR A 47 11.21 -0.44 9.44
C TYR A 47 12.73 -0.38 9.67
N SER A 48 13.25 0.68 10.29
CA SER A 48 14.70 0.85 10.51
C SER A 48 15.33 -0.17 11.46
N GLY A 49 14.53 -0.89 12.25
CA GLY A 49 15.02 -1.82 13.29
C GLY A 49 15.64 -1.12 14.52
N ASP A 50 15.88 0.19 14.43
CA ASP A 50 16.42 1.02 15.50
C ASP A 50 15.35 1.88 16.19
N GLY A 51 15.64 2.30 17.42
CA GLY A 51 14.88 3.39 18.07
C GLY A 51 13.54 3.00 18.71
N ASN A 52 13.28 1.70 18.93
CA ASN A 52 12.07 1.18 19.57
C ASN A 52 10.79 1.39 18.72
N PRO A 53 10.63 0.62 17.63
CA PRO A 53 9.41 0.67 16.80
C PRO A 53 8.16 0.36 17.63
N GLN A 54 7.05 0.95 17.21
CA GLN A 54 5.74 0.87 17.89
C GLN A 54 4.87 -0.25 17.31
N VAL A 55 5.12 -0.64 16.07
CA VAL A 55 4.50 -1.79 15.41
C VAL A 55 5.43 -2.99 15.55
N ASP A 56 4.88 -4.15 15.91
CA ASP A 56 5.67 -5.37 16.04
C ASP A 56 6.13 -5.89 14.66
N ALA A 57 7.22 -6.66 14.66
CA ALA A 57 7.84 -7.14 13.43
C ALA A 57 6.91 -8.00 12.56
N ALA A 58 6.04 -8.82 13.17
CA ALA A 58 5.14 -9.69 12.41
C ALA A 58 4.04 -8.87 11.71
N SER A 59 3.52 -7.82 12.36
CA SER A 59 2.60 -6.88 11.73
C SER A 59 3.26 -6.11 10.58
N LEU A 60 4.52 -5.69 10.73
CA LEU A 60 5.28 -5.03 9.67
C LEU A 60 5.53 -5.94 8.46
N GLU A 61 5.93 -7.20 8.70
CA GLU A 61 6.04 -8.21 7.63
C GLU A 61 4.71 -8.40 6.92
N GLY A 62 3.62 -8.55 7.67
CA GLY A 62 2.27 -8.68 7.11
C GLY A 62 1.84 -7.47 6.27
N TYR A 63 2.26 -6.26 6.62
CA TYR A 63 2.00 -5.09 5.78
C TYR A 63 2.76 -5.14 4.46
N LEU A 64 4.01 -5.61 4.45
CA LEU A 64 4.76 -5.78 3.20
C LEU A 64 4.15 -6.86 2.32
N ASP A 65 3.64 -7.95 2.88
CA ASP A 65 2.92 -8.99 2.14
C ASP A 65 1.67 -8.42 1.44
N ILE A 66 0.90 -7.58 2.14
CA ILE A 66 -0.25 -6.88 1.54
C ILE A 66 0.21 -5.95 0.42
N VAL A 67 1.24 -5.14 0.66
CA VAL A 67 1.77 -4.20 -0.35
C VAL A 67 2.23 -4.95 -1.60
N ASN A 68 2.98 -6.04 -1.45
CA ASN A 68 3.43 -6.88 -2.57
C ASN A 68 2.27 -7.57 -3.30
N PHE A 69 1.15 -7.82 -2.62
CA PHE A 69 -0.04 -8.39 -3.24
C PHE A 69 -0.82 -7.37 -4.07
N VAL A 70 -0.94 -6.12 -3.58
CA VAL A 70 -1.79 -5.09 -4.21
C VAL A 70 -1.06 -4.17 -5.17
N SER A 71 0.26 -4.01 -5.04
CA SER A 71 1.05 -3.06 -5.82
C SER A 71 1.83 -3.72 -6.93
N GLY A 72 1.58 -3.30 -8.18
CA GLY A 72 2.40 -3.73 -9.32
C GLY A 72 3.84 -3.21 -9.28
N VAL A 73 4.09 -2.12 -8.52
CA VAL A 73 5.45 -1.57 -8.38
C VAL A 73 6.31 -2.45 -7.48
N PHE A 74 5.78 -2.89 -6.34
CA PHE A 74 6.58 -3.62 -5.35
C PHE A 74 6.62 -5.14 -5.58
N SER A 75 5.63 -5.69 -6.28
CA SER A 75 5.64 -7.11 -6.68
C SER A 75 6.71 -7.43 -7.72
N GLU A 76 7.02 -6.49 -8.63
CA GLU A 76 7.80 -6.77 -9.84
C GLU A 76 8.98 -5.82 -10.08
N HIS A 77 8.87 -4.54 -9.71
CA HIS A 77 9.83 -3.52 -10.12
C HIS A 77 10.76 -3.04 -8.99
N THR A 78 10.29 -3.02 -7.76
CA THR A 78 11.05 -2.60 -6.57
C THR A 78 10.98 -3.68 -5.51
N ILE A 79 12.12 -4.29 -5.19
CA ILE A 79 12.18 -5.35 -4.17
C ILE A 79 11.70 -4.80 -2.83
N LEU A 80 10.73 -5.49 -2.22
CA LEU A 80 10.14 -5.14 -0.93
C LEU A 80 9.87 -6.41 -0.09
N ALA A 81 10.89 -7.26 0.08
CA ALA A 81 10.73 -8.57 0.74
C ALA A 81 11.02 -8.53 2.24
N THR A 82 11.75 -7.52 2.70
CA THR A 82 12.23 -7.42 4.09
C THR A 82 12.04 -6.03 4.66
N ALA A 83 12.11 -5.92 5.99
CA ALA A 83 12.13 -4.61 6.66
C ALA A 83 13.28 -3.71 6.17
N ALA A 84 14.43 -4.29 5.84
CA ALA A 84 15.57 -3.54 5.30
C ALA A 84 15.28 -2.98 3.90
N ASP A 85 14.57 -3.72 3.05
CA ASP A 85 14.13 -3.24 1.74
C ASP A 85 13.16 -2.07 1.89
N ALA A 86 12.19 -2.19 2.82
CA ALA A 86 11.25 -1.12 3.12
C ALA A 86 11.94 0.13 3.66
N ASP A 87 12.90 0.01 4.59
CA ASP A 87 13.70 1.14 5.08
C ASP A 87 14.49 1.82 3.95
N ALA A 88 15.05 1.04 3.02
CA ALA A 88 15.77 1.57 1.87
C ALA A 88 14.85 2.38 0.93
N VAL A 89 13.65 1.87 0.63
CA VAL A 89 12.64 2.60 -0.17
C VAL A 89 12.18 3.86 0.55
N LEU A 90 11.93 3.80 1.86
CA LEU A 90 11.49 4.93 2.68
C LEU A 90 12.62 5.94 2.97
N SER A 91 13.83 5.65 2.52
CA SER A 91 15.03 6.49 2.67
C SER A 91 15.56 6.99 1.32
N PRO A 92 14.75 7.68 0.50
CA PRO A 92 15.19 8.11 -0.83
C PRO A 92 16.40 9.04 -0.73
N SER A 93 17.42 8.79 -1.54
CA SER A 93 18.65 9.58 -1.54
C SER A 93 18.48 10.91 -2.27
N GLY A 94 18.83 12.02 -1.62
CA GLY A 94 19.06 13.31 -2.28
C GLY A 94 17.85 13.88 -3.04
N ASN A 95 18.09 14.33 -4.28
CA ASN A 95 17.12 15.04 -5.12
C ASN A 95 16.38 14.14 -6.13
N ASP A 96 16.51 12.82 -6.02
CA ASP A 96 15.82 11.87 -6.90
C ASP A 96 14.30 11.92 -6.66
N LYS A 97 13.57 12.44 -7.65
CA LYS A 97 12.12 12.58 -7.54
C LYS A 97 11.36 11.29 -7.76
N ARG A 98 11.94 10.31 -8.46
CA ARG A 98 11.31 9.00 -8.63
C ARG A 98 11.42 8.24 -7.32
N ALA A 99 12.60 8.19 -6.72
CA ALA A 99 12.77 7.56 -5.40
C ALA A 99 11.85 8.19 -4.34
N VAL A 100 11.68 9.52 -4.33
CA VAL A 100 10.74 10.19 -3.41
C VAL A 100 9.29 9.79 -3.69
N ALA A 101 8.87 9.75 -4.96
CA ALA A 101 7.53 9.31 -5.33
C ALA A 101 7.28 7.84 -4.97
N THR A 102 8.26 6.95 -5.15
CA THR A 102 8.18 5.54 -4.73
C THR A 102 8.08 5.40 -3.21
N ALA A 103 8.83 6.21 -2.44
CA ALA A 103 8.72 6.24 -0.98
C ALA A 103 7.32 6.70 -0.52
N ASP A 104 6.79 7.74 -1.16
CA ASP A 104 5.45 8.25 -0.88
C ASP A 104 4.36 7.23 -1.28
N LEU A 105 4.54 6.52 -2.40
CA LEU A 105 3.67 5.42 -2.84
C LEU A 105 3.64 4.30 -1.79
N LEU A 106 4.81 3.87 -1.30
CA LEU A 106 4.91 2.86 -0.25
C LEU A 106 4.15 3.30 1.00
N ALA A 107 4.33 4.55 1.45
CA ALA A 107 3.60 5.08 2.59
C ALA A 107 2.07 5.07 2.39
N GLY A 108 1.60 5.34 1.16
CA GLY A 108 0.18 5.23 0.80
C GLY A 108 -0.35 3.80 0.91
N TRP A 109 0.36 2.81 0.38
CA TRP A 109 -0.02 1.41 0.53
C TRP A 109 0.06 0.92 1.98
N LEU A 110 1.01 1.44 2.78
CA LEU A 110 1.09 1.13 4.20
C LEU A 110 -0.10 1.70 5.00
N HIS A 111 -0.69 2.83 4.60
CA HIS A 111 -1.95 3.30 5.21
C HIS A 111 -3.10 2.34 4.96
N PHE A 112 -3.16 1.75 3.76
CA PHE A 112 -4.15 0.72 3.45
C PHE A 112 -3.87 -0.56 4.23
N ALA A 113 -2.64 -1.07 4.19
CA ALA A 113 -2.25 -2.31 4.87
C ALA A 113 -2.46 -2.23 6.39
N SER A 114 -2.21 -1.06 7.00
CA SER A 114 -2.45 -0.83 8.43
C SER A 114 -3.92 -0.63 8.79
N GLY A 115 -4.82 -0.49 7.80
CA GLY A 115 -6.24 -0.20 8.00
C GLY A 115 -6.56 1.29 8.24
N ALA A 116 -5.56 2.16 8.20
CA ALA A 116 -5.75 3.60 8.41
C ALA A 116 -6.53 4.27 7.26
N VAL A 117 -6.49 3.68 6.06
CA VAL A 117 -7.24 4.12 4.89
C VAL A 117 -7.94 2.93 4.27
N SER A 118 -9.28 3.00 4.17
CA SER A 118 -10.09 1.97 3.49
C SER A 118 -9.84 1.98 1.98
N HIS A 119 -9.98 0.85 1.29
CA HIS A 119 -10.00 0.82 -0.18
C HIS A 119 -11.16 1.65 -0.77
N GLU A 120 -12.22 1.87 0.00
CA GLU A 120 -13.38 2.69 -0.37
C GLU A 120 -13.20 4.18 -0.03
N ALA A 121 -12.06 4.55 0.57
CA ALA A 121 -11.85 5.90 1.03
C ALA A 121 -11.84 6.90 -0.13
N VAL A 122 -12.38 8.08 0.14
CA VAL A 122 -12.39 9.20 -0.77
C VAL A 122 -11.25 10.14 -0.41
N VAL A 123 -10.40 10.46 -1.39
CA VAL A 123 -9.23 11.32 -1.24
C VAL A 123 -9.57 12.72 -1.73
N PRO A 124 -9.54 13.74 -0.86
CA PRO A 124 -9.77 15.11 -1.28
C PRO A 124 -8.56 15.66 -2.03
N LEU A 125 -8.80 16.14 -3.25
CA LEU A 125 -7.82 16.80 -4.09
C LEU A 125 -7.97 18.33 -4.00
N SER A 126 -7.36 19.05 -4.93
CA SER A 126 -7.44 20.52 -4.99
C SER A 126 -8.75 20.97 -5.63
N GLY A 127 -9.26 22.13 -5.21
CA GLY A 127 -10.45 22.73 -5.83
C GLY A 127 -11.77 21.97 -5.59
N GLY A 128 -11.86 21.18 -4.52
CA GLY A 128 -13.07 20.42 -4.18
C GLY A 128 -13.27 19.14 -5.01
N THR A 129 -12.31 18.80 -5.86
CA THR A 129 -12.31 17.51 -6.58
C THR A 129 -11.96 16.39 -5.59
N THR A 130 -12.56 15.23 -5.76
CA THR A 130 -12.25 14.02 -5.00
C THR A 130 -11.92 12.86 -5.94
N MET A 131 -11.14 11.90 -5.45
CA MET A 131 -10.81 10.67 -6.19
C MET A 131 -10.86 9.49 -5.22
N ASN A 132 -11.21 8.30 -5.69
CA ASN A 132 -11.18 7.12 -4.83
C ASN A 132 -9.72 6.75 -4.51
N PHE A 133 -9.49 6.16 -3.34
CA PHE A 133 -8.15 5.72 -2.91
C PHE A 133 -7.44 4.89 -3.98
N LEU A 134 -8.10 3.86 -4.52
CA LEU A 134 -7.50 2.98 -5.52
C LEU A 134 -7.15 3.72 -6.82
N ASP A 135 -7.99 4.66 -7.27
CA ASP A 135 -7.70 5.47 -8.45
C ASP A 135 -6.46 6.35 -8.22
N VAL A 136 -6.30 6.91 -7.01
CA VAL A 136 -5.09 7.66 -6.62
C VAL A 136 -3.86 6.76 -6.66
N MET A 137 -3.93 5.56 -6.09
CA MET A 137 -2.80 4.64 -6.06
C MET A 137 -2.40 4.19 -7.48
N VAL A 138 -3.36 3.84 -8.32
CA VAL A 138 -3.11 3.48 -9.74
C VAL A 138 -2.46 4.63 -10.51
N GLU A 139 -2.89 5.88 -10.28
CA GLU A 139 -2.27 7.04 -10.93
C GLU A 139 -0.81 7.22 -10.50
N ILE A 140 -0.52 7.08 -9.20
CA ILE A 140 0.85 7.17 -8.67
C ILE A 140 1.72 6.04 -9.23
N GLU A 141 1.22 4.81 -9.23
CA GLU A 141 1.93 3.64 -9.78
C GLU A 141 2.26 3.82 -11.25
N GLY A 142 1.31 4.26 -12.07
CA GLY A 142 1.54 4.53 -13.49
C GLY A 142 2.66 5.55 -13.72
N ILE A 143 2.72 6.61 -12.91
CA ILE A 143 3.79 7.61 -12.97
C ILE A 143 5.14 7.03 -12.52
N VAL A 144 5.15 6.22 -11.46
CA VAL A 144 6.37 5.60 -10.93
C VAL A 144 6.94 4.55 -11.90
N LEU A 145 6.09 3.83 -12.62
CA LEU A 145 6.47 2.83 -13.63
C LEU A 145 6.89 3.42 -14.97
N ASP A 146 6.45 4.63 -15.32
CA ASP A 146 6.89 5.28 -16.55
C ASP A 146 8.31 5.86 -16.39
N ASP A 147 9.30 5.17 -16.94
CA ASP A 147 10.71 5.60 -16.97
C ASP A 147 10.91 7.00 -17.57
N ALA A 148 10.03 7.44 -18.48
CA ALA A 148 10.08 8.74 -19.13
C ALA A 148 9.34 9.84 -18.36
N ALA A 149 8.68 9.52 -17.24
CA ALA A 149 7.88 10.48 -16.46
C ALA A 149 8.71 11.72 -16.11
N PRO A 150 8.28 12.93 -16.52
CA PRO A 150 9.00 14.15 -16.20
C PRO A 150 8.90 14.46 -14.70
N ARG A 151 9.83 15.29 -14.23
CA ARG A 151 9.88 15.76 -12.83
C ARG A 151 8.54 16.28 -12.31
N THR A 152 7.74 16.94 -13.15
CA THR A 152 6.42 17.47 -12.79
C THR A 152 5.41 16.38 -12.44
N GLU A 153 5.46 15.24 -13.14
CA GLU A 153 4.58 14.10 -12.85
C GLU A 153 5.03 13.37 -11.60
N LEU A 154 6.33 13.17 -11.40
CA LEU A 154 6.87 12.61 -10.16
C LEU A 154 6.49 13.47 -8.93
N MET A 155 6.51 14.80 -9.06
CA MET A 155 6.02 15.69 -8.00
C MET A 155 4.51 15.61 -7.81
N ARG A 156 3.74 15.37 -8.87
CA ARG A 156 2.29 15.11 -8.78
C ARG A 156 2.01 13.81 -8.04
N ALA A 157 2.74 12.73 -8.34
CA ALA A 157 2.66 11.46 -7.63
C ALA A 157 2.89 11.65 -6.12
N SER A 158 3.97 12.33 -5.72
CA SER A 158 4.22 12.69 -4.32
C SER A 158 3.09 13.52 -3.71
N PHE A 159 2.56 14.50 -4.45
CA PHE A 159 1.45 15.32 -3.96
C PHE A 159 0.19 14.48 -3.70
N LEU A 160 -0.17 13.59 -4.63
CA LEU A 160 -1.31 12.69 -4.50
C LEU A 160 -1.16 11.76 -3.29
N ALA A 161 0.00 11.14 -3.13
CA ALA A 161 0.30 10.28 -1.99
C ALA A 161 0.17 11.04 -0.66
N GLN A 162 0.62 12.29 -0.60
CA GLN A 162 0.47 13.11 0.61
C GLN A 162 -0.99 13.46 0.92
N ARG A 163 -1.87 13.51 -0.08
CA ARG A 163 -3.32 13.72 0.11
C ARG A 163 -4.02 12.52 0.73
N LEU A 164 -3.46 11.32 0.64
CA LEU A 164 -4.01 10.10 1.25
C LEU A 164 -4.19 10.24 2.78
N ARG A 165 -3.38 11.09 3.43
CA ARG A 165 -3.53 11.41 4.86
C ARG A 165 -4.80 12.18 5.21
N GLN A 166 -5.51 12.68 4.20
CA GLN A 166 -6.80 13.36 4.33
C GLN A 166 -7.93 12.49 3.82
N ALA A 167 -7.65 11.23 3.45
CA ALA A 167 -8.67 10.31 2.99
C ALA A 167 -9.68 10.07 4.12
N SER A 168 -10.94 9.94 3.72
CA SER A 168 -12.05 9.64 4.61
C SER A 168 -12.83 8.45 4.07
N SER A 169 -13.11 7.49 4.95
CA SER A 169 -14.05 6.42 4.62
C SER A 169 -15.48 7.01 4.48
N PRO A 170 -16.29 6.48 3.55
CA PRO A 170 -17.68 6.90 3.37
C PRO A 170 -18.57 6.63 4.58
#